data_AF-A0A6N9PCH6-F1
#
_entry.id   AF-A0A6N9PCH6-F1
#
_cell.length_a   1.000
_cell.length_b   1.000
_cell.length_c   1.000
_cell.angle_alpha   90.00
_cell.angle_beta   90.00
_cell.angle_gamma   90.00
#
_symmetry.space_group_name_H-M   'P 1'
#
loop_
_entity.id
_entity.type
_entity.pdbx_description
1 polymer ?
#
loop_
_entity_poly.entity_id
_entity_poly.type
_entity_poly.pdbx_seq_one_letter_code
_entity_poly.pdbx_strand_id
1 'polypeptide(L)'
;MGTEHKCQWCGKEFEPTCHKSRQKFCSAECRIKYHNAKRYYGGKVDVCPECGAPVEQSGERGRWRRFCSDECRKEWWKEYRKANPSREPGMRRCAFCGKEFTSERWHGGEYCSRECYLQAMAQTREDRVCGWCGEGFSTFVKSEQKYCSRECAAAARHNPGHKRGMRRIRYTSAEDWKEQLHEASKKSPPPRRGKRVWLVCGETSMYTGLDGLLGIIRYQLNHSPYDGNLYVFRDLSGTMIKYL
;
A
#
# COMPACT_ATOMS: atom_id res chain seq x y z
N MET A 1 -0.66 -5.63 51.40
CA MET A 1 0.67 -5.37 50.83
C MET A 1 0.48 -4.95 49.38
N GLY A 2 0.58 -3.65 49.07
CA GLY A 2 0.41 -3.15 47.72
C GLY A 2 1.55 -3.63 46.82
N THR A 3 1.24 -4.17 45.65
CA THR A 3 2.26 -4.54 44.66
C THR A 3 2.93 -3.27 44.16
N GLU A 4 4.21 -3.11 44.47
CA GLU A 4 5.03 -2.00 43.98
C GLU A 4 5.19 -2.12 42.45
N HIS A 5 4.59 -1.20 41.69
CA HIS A 5 4.64 -1.22 40.23
C HIS A 5 5.79 -0.35 39.73
N LYS A 6 6.89 -0.99 39.31
CA LYS A 6 8.05 -0.31 38.72
C LYS A 6 8.00 -0.34 37.19
N CYS A 7 8.23 0.81 36.57
CA CYS A 7 8.26 0.93 35.12
C CYS A 7 9.47 0.16 34.55
N GLN A 8 9.23 -0.76 33.61
CA GLN A 8 10.30 -1.55 32.97
C GLN A 8 11.27 -0.72 32.13
N TRP A 9 10.95 0.54 31.84
CA TRP A 9 11.80 1.46 31.10
C TRP A 9 12.64 2.35 32.03
N CYS A 10 11.99 3.23 32.81
CA CYS A 10 12.67 4.24 33.60
C CYS A 10 12.92 3.83 35.06
N GLY A 11 12.46 2.65 35.49
CA GLY A 11 12.62 2.16 36.86
C GLY A 11 11.74 2.86 37.91
N LYS A 12 11.14 4.01 37.57
CA LYS A 12 10.27 4.77 38.49
C LYS A 12 9.03 3.97 38.88
N GLU A 13 8.67 4.09 40.16
CA GLU A 13 7.38 3.64 40.67
C GLU A 13 6.24 4.44 40.03
N PHE A 14 5.13 3.77 39.75
CA PHE A 14 3.95 4.42 39.20
C PHE A 14 2.67 3.71 39.67
N GLU A 15 1.57 4.44 39.72
CA GLU A 15 0.26 3.87 40.01
C GLU A 15 -0.40 3.41 38.69
N PRO A 16 -0.76 2.12 38.53
CA PRO A 16 -1.41 1.64 37.32
C PRO A 16 -2.79 2.27 37.15
N THR A 17 -3.04 2.82 35.97
CA THR A 17 -4.31 3.47 35.61
C THR A 17 -5.32 2.48 35.05
N CYS A 18 -4.87 1.40 34.41
CA CYS A 18 -5.74 0.34 33.89
C CYS A 18 -5.02 -1.01 33.83
N HIS A 19 -5.75 -2.13 33.94
CA HIS A 19 -5.20 -3.49 33.97
C HIS A 19 -4.01 -3.63 34.94
N LYS A 20 -4.25 -3.38 36.24
CA LYS A 20 -3.23 -3.24 37.29
C LYS A 20 -2.16 -4.34 37.29
N SER A 21 -2.52 -5.59 37.01
CA SER A 21 -1.57 -6.72 36.94
C SER A 21 -0.73 -6.79 35.66
N ARG A 22 -1.08 -6.06 34.60
CA ARG A 22 -0.43 -6.11 33.27
C ARG A 22 0.26 -4.83 32.85
N GLN A 23 0.00 -3.69 33.51
CA GLN A 23 0.65 -2.43 33.17
C GLN A 23 2.14 -2.49 33.55
N LYS A 24 3.01 -2.43 32.54
CA LYS A 24 4.47 -2.53 32.68
C LYS A 24 5.21 -1.19 32.60
N PHE A 25 4.51 -0.13 32.20
CA PHE A 25 5.08 1.17 31.90
C PHE A 25 4.25 2.29 32.54
N CYS A 26 4.93 3.30 33.05
CA CYS A 26 4.28 4.48 33.65
C CYS A 26 3.63 5.41 32.61
N SER A 27 4.06 5.36 31.35
CA SER A 27 3.51 6.19 30.27
C SER A 27 3.59 5.50 28.90
N ALA A 28 2.78 5.99 27.95
CA ALA A 28 2.87 5.58 26.56
C ALA A 28 4.26 5.85 25.97
N GLU A 29 4.91 6.95 26.37
CA GLU A 29 6.27 7.27 25.98
C GLU A 29 7.28 6.22 26.45
N CYS A 30 7.22 5.81 27.72
CA CYS A 30 8.10 4.77 28.25
C CYS A 30 7.89 3.43 27.53
N ARG A 31 6.64 3.09 27.22
CA ARG A 31 6.32 1.89 26.42
C ARG A 31 6.93 1.96 25.03
N ILE A 32 6.79 3.10 24.34
CA ILE A 32 7.34 3.31 22.99
C ILE A 32 8.86 3.25 23.02
N LYS A 33 9.52 3.93 23.98
CA LYS A 33 10.98 3.90 24.15
C LYS A 33 11.50 2.48 24.38
N TYR A 34 10.86 1.73 25.29
CA TYR A 34 11.22 0.33 25.55
C TYR A 34 11.09 -0.56 24.31
N HIS A 35 9.95 -0.52 23.61
CA HIS A 35 9.75 -1.35 22.42
C HIS A 35 10.66 -0.93 21.26
N ASN A 36 10.92 0.36 21.07
CA ASN A 36 11.86 0.83 20.05
C ASN A 36 13.27 0.34 20.31
N ALA A 37 13.75 0.42 21.56
CA ALA A 37 15.07 -0.09 21.92
C ALA A 37 15.17 -1.62 21.74
N LYS A 38 14.17 -2.36 22.25
CA LYS A 38 14.14 -3.83 22.18
C LYS A 38 13.95 -4.37 20.76
N ARG A 39 13.30 -3.63 19.87
CA ARG A 39 13.06 -4.05 18.47
C ARG A 39 14.35 -4.27 17.69
N TYR A 40 15.43 -3.62 18.07
CA TYR A 40 16.70 -3.71 17.35
C TYR A 40 17.74 -4.58 18.07
N TYR A 41 17.65 -4.76 19.39
CA TYR A 41 18.70 -5.41 20.19
C TYR A 41 18.11 -6.26 21.33
N GLY A 42 18.61 -7.49 21.48
CA GLY A 42 18.20 -8.44 22.54
C GLY A 42 18.90 -8.23 23.90
N GLY A 43 19.74 -7.20 24.04
CA GLY A 43 20.55 -6.96 25.24
C GLY A 43 19.99 -5.87 26.17
N LYS A 44 20.75 -5.51 27.20
CA LYS A 44 20.44 -4.36 28.07
C LYS A 44 20.38 -3.08 27.23
N VAL A 45 19.33 -2.29 27.44
CA VAL A 45 19.12 -1.04 26.72
C VAL A 45 20.03 0.06 27.29
N ASP A 46 20.47 0.98 26.43
CA ASP A 46 21.30 2.14 26.77
C ASP A 46 22.66 1.82 27.39
N VAL A 47 23.14 0.59 27.21
CA VAL A 47 24.50 0.16 27.60
C VAL A 47 25.22 -0.33 26.35
N CYS A 48 26.40 0.21 26.10
CA CYS A 48 27.23 -0.19 24.97
C CYS A 48 27.66 -1.65 25.15
N PRO A 49 27.39 -2.54 24.19
CA PRO A 49 27.76 -3.95 24.33
C PRO A 49 29.27 -4.20 24.19
N GLU A 50 30.03 -3.21 23.72
CA GLU A 50 31.49 -3.31 23.56
C GLU A 50 32.23 -2.87 24.84
N CYS A 51 31.98 -1.65 25.31
CA CYS A 51 32.73 -1.05 26.43
C CYS A 51 31.93 -0.95 27.73
N GLY A 52 30.63 -1.27 27.72
CA GLY A 52 29.76 -1.15 28.90
C GLY A 52 29.35 0.29 29.26
N ALA A 53 29.82 1.31 28.53
CA ALA A 53 29.46 2.70 28.79
C ALA A 53 27.97 2.99 28.51
N PRO A 54 27.33 3.93 29.25
CA PRO A 54 25.98 4.36 28.97
C PRO A 54 25.90 5.02 27.58
N VAL A 55 24.83 4.74 26.84
CA VAL A 55 24.60 5.26 25.49
C VAL A 55 23.57 6.37 25.54
N GLU A 56 24.03 7.59 25.28
CA GLU A 56 23.13 8.75 25.18
C GLU A 56 22.34 8.71 23.87
N GLN A 57 21.01 8.78 24.01
CA GLN A 57 20.10 8.91 22.88
C GLN A 57 19.98 10.39 22.51
N SER A 58 20.20 10.73 21.25
CA SER A 58 19.80 12.05 20.76
C SER A 58 18.28 12.11 20.89
N GLY A 59 17.75 13.12 21.58
CA GLY A 59 16.30 13.31 21.78
C GLY A 59 15.51 13.57 20.49
N GLU A 60 16.15 13.47 19.33
CA GLU A 60 15.60 13.68 18.00
C GLU A 60 14.91 12.42 17.47
N ARG A 61 14.05 12.60 16.45
CA ARG A 61 13.40 11.49 15.76
C ARG A 61 14.45 10.68 14.98
N GLY A 62 14.83 9.51 15.49
CA GLY A 62 15.84 8.67 14.85
C GLY A 62 15.85 7.22 15.36
N ARG A 63 16.69 6.38 14.75
CA ARG A 63 16.91 5.00 15.19
C ARG A 63 17.63 5.00 16.55
N TRP A 64 17.11 4.22 17.50
CA TRP A 64 17.72 4.04 18.82
C TRP A 64 19.19 3.61 18.70
N ARG A 65 20.09 4.33 19.38
CA ARG A 65 21.53 4.05 19.36
C ARG A 65 21.86 2.88 20.28
N ARG A 66 22.71 1.97 19.80
CA ARG A 66 23.23 0.81 20.56
C ARG A 66 24.64 0.99 21.10
N PHE A 67 25.45 1.78 20.41
CA PHE A 67 26.86 1.97 20.70
C PHE A 67 27.11 3.41 21.09
N CYS A 68 27.99 3.62 22.08
CA CYS A 68 28.38 4.96 22.51
C CYS A 68 29.14 5.71 21.41
N SER A 69 29.95 5.01 20.61
CA SER A 69 30.72 5.56 19.48
C SER A 69 30.69 4.67 18.23
N ASP A 70 31.12 5.23 17.10
CA ASP A 70 31.32 4.46 15.86
C ASP A 70 32.45 3.42 15.99
N GLU A 71 33.46 3.69 16.82
CA GLU A 71 34.56 2.75 17.06
C GLU A 71 34.05 1.51 17.80
N CYS A 72 33.29 1.70 18.87
CA CYS A 72 32.65 0.59 19.59
C CYS A 72 31.71 -0.21 18.69
N ARG A 73 31.04 0.45 17.73
CA ARG A 73 30.23 -0.24 16.73
C ARG A 73 31.09 -1.13 15.83
N LYS A 74 32.22 -0.63 15.35
CA LYS A 74 33.12 -1.35 14.43
C LYS A 74 33.78 -2.56 15.09
N GLU A 75 34.36 -2.39 16.28
CA GLU A 75 35.02 -3.48 17.02
C GLU A 75 34.02 -4.57 17.40
N TRP A 76 32.85 -4.19 17.92
CA TRP A 76 31.80 -5.16 18.23
C TRP A 76 31.39 -5.99 17.01
N TRP A 77 31.20 -5.36 15.84
CA TRP A 77 30.84 -6.07 14.61
C TRP A 77 31.97 -6.93 14.05
N LYS A 78 33.23 -6.62 14.36
CA LYS A 78 34.41 -7.41 13.98
C LYS A 78 34.48 -8.68 14.82
N GLU A 79 34.39 -8.56 16.14
CA GLU A 79 34.34 -9.72 17.04
C GLU A 79 33.08 -10.57 16.83
N TYR A 80 31.92 -9.93 16.60
CA TYR A 80 30.69 -10.65 16.28
C TYR A 80 30.81 -11.48 15.01
N ARG A 81 31.43 -10.95 13.94
CA ARG A 81 31.66 -11.71 12.70
C ARG A 81 32.65 -12.87 12.88
N LYS A 82 33.66 -12.69 13.75
CA LYS A 82 34.62 -13.73 14.10
C LYS A 82 33.98 -14.86 14.91
N ALA A 83 33.13 -14.51 15.88
CA ALA A 83 32.39 -15.47 16.68
C ALA A 83 31.22 -16.13 15.93
N ASN A 84 30.69 -15.46 14.90
CA ASN A 84 29.56 -15.94 14.12
C ASN A 84 29.89 -15.91 12.62
N PRO A 85 30.82 -16.77 12.15
CA PRO A 85 31.18 -16.85 10.74
C PRO A 85 29.95 -17.19 9.89
N SER A 86 29.89 -16.66 8.67
CA SER A 86 28.86 -17.07 7.72
C SER A 86 29.00 -18.57 7.46
N ARG A 87 27.89 -19.31 7.56
CA ARG A 87 27.88 -20.70 7.10
C ARG A 87 28.24 -20.74 5.61
N GLU A 88 29.00 -21.75 5.21
CA GLU A 88 29.25 -21.99 3.79
C GLU A 88 27.92 -22.08 3.03
N PRO A 89 27.80 -21.38 1.88
CA PRO A 89 26.63 -21.41 1.03
C PRO A 89 26.31 -22.82 0.55
N GLY A 90 25.45 -23.52 1.28
CA GLY A 90 24.99 -24.84 0.87
C GLY A 90 24.32 -24.80 -0.51
N MET A 91 24.50 -25.89 -1.28
CA MET A 91 23.79 -26.12 -2.53
C MET A 91 22.28 -26.11 -2.26
N ARG A 92 21.51 -25.36 -3.08
CA ARG A 92 20.05 -25.27 -2.98
C ARG A 92 19.41 -25.60 -4.32
N ARG A 93 18.19 -26.13 -4.30
CA ARG A 93 17.35 -26.27 -5.49
C ARG A 93 16.42 -25.07 -5.64
N CYS A 94 16.29 -24.56 -6.86
CA CYS A 94 15.39 -23.47 -7.17
C CYS A 94 13.93 -23.90 -7.01
N ALA A 95 13.14 -23.16 -6.23
CA ALA A 95 11.71 -23.43 -6.02
C ALA A 95 10.85 -23.30 -7.29
N PHE A 96 11.38 -22.66 -8.35
CA PHE A 96 10.68 -22.46 -9.62
C PHE A 96 11.11 -23.49 -10.68
N CYS A 97 12.41 -23.58 -11.01
CA CYS A 97 12.89 -24.45 -12.09
C CYS A 97 13.56 -25.75 -11.63
N GLY A 98 13.72 -25.96 -10.32
CA GLY A 98 14.34 -27.16 -9.75
C GLY A 98 15.87 -27.25 -9.88
N LYS A 99 16.52 -26.35 -10.63
CA LYS A 99 17.98 -26.37 -10.83
C LYS A 99 18.74 -26.14 -9.54
N GLU A 100 19.87 -26.81 -9.39
CA GLU A 100 20.79 -26.63 -8.28
C GLU A 100 21.63 -25.36 -8.45
N PHE A 101 21.78 -24.57 -7.39
CA PHE A 101 22.54 -23.33 -7.37
C PHE A 101 23.18 -23.08 -5.99
N THR A 102 24.28 -22.33 -5.96
CA THR A 102 24.92 -21.91 -4.71
C THR A 102 24.41 -20.52 -4.29
N SER A 103 24.09 -20.35 -3.01
CA SER A 103 23.58 -19.08 -2.48
C SER A 103 24.66 -17.99 -2.32
N GLU A 104 25.88 -18.28 -2.73
CA GLU A 104 27.06 -17.43 -2.63
C GLU A 104 27.00 -16.24 -3.59
N ARG A 105 26.42 -16.45 -4.79
CA ARG A 105 26.29 -15.43 -5.85
C ARG A 105 24.93 -14.74 -5.89
N TRP A 106 23.96 -15.20 -5.10
CA TRP A 106 22.57 -14.75 -5.20
C TRP A 106 21.88 -14.63 -3.84
N HIS A 107 21.50 -13.41 -3.48
CA HIS A 107 20.72 -13.11 -2.27
C HIS A 107 19.21 -13.34 -2.42
N GLY A 108 18.72 -13.71 -3.61
CA GLY A 108 17.28 -13.85 -3.86
C GLY A 108 16.67 -15.15 -3.34
N GLY A 109 17.20 -15.67 -2.22
CA GLY A 109 16.58 -16.71 -1.41
C GLY A 109 16.51 -18.09 -2.08
N GLU A 110 15.29 -18.47 -2.49
CA GLU A 110 14.91 -19.81 -2.96
C GLU A 110 14.99 -19.97 -4.50
N TYR A 111 15.41 -18.92 -5.22
CA TYR A 111 15.45 -18.91 -6.69
C TYR A 111 16.88 -18.83 -7.21
N CYS A 112 17.20 -19.48 -8.33
CA CYS A 112 18.55 -19.45 -8.90
C CYS A 112 18.87 -18.17 -9.68
N SER A 113 17.86 -17.39 -10.09
CA SER A 113 18.04 -16.16 -10.86
C SER A 113 16.87 -15.18 -10.64
N ARG A 114 17.08 -13.92 -11.05
CA ARG A 114 16.04 -12.89 -11.05
C ARG A 114 14.82 -13.30 -11.89
N GLU A 115 15.06 -13.97 -13.01
CA GLU A 115 14.01 -14.42 -13.93
C GLU A 115 13.13 -15.47 -13.28
N CYS A 116 13.72 -16.49 -12.64
CA CYS A 116 12.98 -17.51 -11.91
C CYS A 116 12.16 -16.90 -10.76
N TYR A 117 12.70 -15.90 -10.07
CA TYR A 117 11.96 -15.14 -9.06
C TYR A 117 10.75 -14.43 -9.69
N LEU A 118 10.95 -13.67 -10.78
CA LEU A 118 9.87 -12.93 -11.42
C LEU A 118 8.77 -13.84 -11.99
N GLN A 119 9.16 -14.97 -12.59
CA GLN A 119 8.21 -15.95 -13.12
C GLN A 119 7.41 -16.61 -11.99
N ALA A 120 8.06 -17.00 -10.90
CA ALA A 120 7.36 -17.49 -9.72
C ALA A 120 6.38 -16.45 -9.17
N MET A 121 6.80 -15.18 -9.03
CA MET A 121 5.93 -14.10 -8.57
C MET A 121 4.76 -13.84 -9.52
N ALA A 122 4.96 -13.93 -10.84
CA ALA A 122 3.90 -13.79 -11.82
C ALA A 122 2.81 -14.88 -11.65
N GLN A 123 3.21 -16.13 -11.36
CA GLN A 123 2.25 -17.21 -11.08
C GLN A 123 1.46 -17.02 -9.79
N THR A 124 1.98 -16.26 -8.81
CA THR A 124 1.25 -15.99 -7.56
C THR A 124 0.14 -14.95 -7.71
N ARG A 125 0.06 -14.29 -8.87
CA ARG A 125 -0.87 -13.18 -9.12
C ARG A 125 -1.83 -13.52 -10.24
N GLU A 126 -3.04 -13.03 -10.13
CA GLU A 126 -4.06 -13.12 -11.16
C GLU A 126 -4.82 -11.81 -11.29
N ASP A 127 -5.33 -11.54 -12.48
CA ASP A 127 -6.16 -10.38 -12.74
C ASP A 127 -7.62 -10.73 -12.49
N ARG A 128 -8.26 -9.94 -11.62
CA ARG A 128 -9.68 -10.04 -11.30
C ARG A 128 -10.41 -8.77 -11.69
N VAL A 129 -11.72 -8.89 -11.90
CA VAL A 129 -12.60 -7.76 -12.12
C VAL A 129 -13.18 -7.29 -10.79
N CYS A 130 -13.04 -6.00 -10.50
CA CYS A 130 -13.62 -5.41 -9.29
C CYS A 130 -15.14 -5.52 -9.31
N GLY A 131 -15.73 -6.15 -8.29
CA GLY A 131 -17.18 -6.37 -8.21
C GLY A 131 -18.02 -5.08 -8.09
N TRP A 132 -17.39 -3.93 -7.83
CA TRP A 132 -18.06 -2.64 -7.71
C TRP A 132 -17.79 -1.69 -8.86
N CYS A 133 -16.51 -1.41 -9.18
CA CYS A 133 -16.16 -0.45 -10.25
C CYS A 133 -16.02 -1.10 -11.64
N GLY A 134 -15.95 -2.44 -11.69
CA GLY A 134 -15.67 -3.20 -12.91
C GLY A 134 -14.19 -3.24 -13.31
N GLU A 135 -13.33 -2.31 -12.89
CA GLU A 135 -11.93 -2.28 -13.34
C GLU A 135 -11.16 -3.57 -13.04
N GLY A 136 -10.28 -3.95 -13.97
CA GLY A 136 -9.34 -5.05 -13.77
C GLY A 136 -8.29 -4.67 -12.74
N PHE A 137 -7.97 -5.59 -11.83
CA PHE A 137 -6.94 -5.39 -10.82
C PHE A 137 -6.21 -6.69 -10.54
N SER A 138 -4.90 -6.59 -10.28
CA SER A 138 -4.05 -7.74 -9.99
C SER A 138 -4.08 -8.04 -8.48
N THR A 139 -4.41 -9.28 -8.12
CA THR A 139 -4.39 -9.75 -6.73
C THR A 139 -3.63 -11.07 -6.62
N PHE A 140 -3.31 -11.49 -5.40
CA PHE A 140 -2.71 -12.81 -5.19
C PHE A 140 -3.75 -13.90 -5.42
N VAL A 141 -3.36 -15.02 -6.04
CA VAL A 141 -4.25 -16.16 -6.31
C VAL A 141 -4.93 -16.66 -5.02
N LYS A 142 -4.19 -16.66 -3.90
CA LYS A 142 -4.69 -17.06 -2.58
C LYS A 142 -5.62 -16.03 -1.92
N SER A 143 -5.70 -14.82 -2.46
CA SER A 143 -6.52 -13.75 -1.89
C SER A 143 -7.99 -13.97 -2.25
N GLU A 144 -8.91 -13.67 -1.34
CA GLU A 144 -10.36 -13.61 -1.64
C GLU A 144 -10.82 -12.19 -1.98
N GLN A 145 -9.89 -11.28 -2.28
CA GLN A 145 -10.20 -9.88 -2.56
C GLN A 145 -11.11 -9.75 -3.80
N LYS A 146 -12.26 -9.10 -3.59
CA LYS A 146 -13.31 -8.86 -4.61
C LYS A 146 -13.29 -7.47 -5.22
N TYR A 147 -12.56 -6.53 -4.61
CA TYR A 147 -12.58 -5.11 -4.96
C TYR A 147 -11.16 -4.58 -5.16
N CYS A 148 -10.97 -3.69 -6.14
CA CYS A 148 -9.64 -3.15 -6.45
C CYS A 148 -9.06 -2.23 -5.36
N SER A 149 -9.92 -1.63 -4.51
CA SER A 149 -9.50 -0.71 -3.45
C SER A 149 -10.41 -0.78 -2.21
N ARG A 150 -9.93 -0.26 -1.08
CA ARG A 150 -10.72 -0.12 0.16
C ARG A 150 -11.96 0.76 -0.05
N GLU A 151 -11.86 1.75 -0.92
CA GLU A 151 -12.98 2.63 -1.28
C GLU A 151 -14.07 1.87 -2.03
N CYS A 152 -13.70 1.07 -3.04
CA CYS A 152 -14.65 0.22 -3.75
C CYS A 152 -15.34 -0.78 -2.80
N ALA A 153 -14.58 -1.36 -1.87
CA ALA A 153 -15.13 -2.24 -0.85
C ALA A 153 -16.08 -1.52 0.12
N ALA A 154 -15.78 -0.27 0.50
CA ALA A 154 -16.67 0.53 1.33
C ALA A 154 -17.94 0.92 0.58
N ALA A 155 -17.82 1.40 -0.65
CA ALA A 155 -18.95 1.83 -1.46
C ALA A 155 -19.90 0.68 -1.81
N ALA A 156 -19.38 -0.51 -2.09
CA ALA A 156 -20.18 -1.71 -2.32
C ALA A 156 -21.04 -2.10 -1.11
N ARG A 157 -20.58 -1.83 0.12
CA ARG A 157 -21.36 -2.10 1.34
C ARG A 157 -22.54 -1.14 1.51
N HIS A 158 -22.37 0.12 1.13
CA HIS A 158 -23.41 1.14 1.31
C HIS A 158 -24.41 1.21 0.15
N ASN A 159 -24.01 0.84 -1.08
CA ASN A 159 -24.91 0.87 -2.23
C ASN A 159 -24.67 -0.35 -3.17
N PRO A 160 -25.15 -1.55 -2.78
CA PRO A 160 -24.87 -2.78 -3.51
C PRO A 160 -25.54 -2.86 -4.90
N GLY A 161 -26.62 -2.09 -5.12
CA GLY A 161 -27.30 -2.02 -6.42
C GLY A 161 -26.62 -1.10 -7.43
N HIS A 162 -25.82 -0.13 -6.96
CA HIS A 162 -25.12 0.82 -7.82
C HIS A 162 -23.67 0.39 -8.06
N LYS A 163 -23.43 -0.29 -9.19
CA LYS A 163 -22.09 -0.61 -9.67
C LYS A 163 -21.50 0.59 -10.41
N ARG A 164 -20.55 1.29 -9.77
CA ARG A 164 -19.77 2.35 -10.43
C ARG A 164 -19.12 1.73 -11.68
N GLY A 165 -19.16 2.41 -12.81
CA GLY A 165 -18.53 1.93 -14.04
C GLY A 165 -19.28 0.81 -14.77
N MET A 166 -20.45 0.35 -14.31
CA MET A 166 -21.23 -0.69 -15.01
C MET A 166 -21.66 -0.28 -16.43
N ARG A 167 -21.82 1.02 -16.67
CA ARG A 167 -22.07 1.58 -18.01
C ARG A 167 -20.78 2.03 -18.72
N ARG A 168 -19.59 1.86 -18.13
CA ARG A 168 -18.31 2.32 -18.72
C ARG A 168 -17.97 1.42 -19.90
N ILE A 169 -17.90 2.04 -21.07
CA ILE A 169 -17.41 1.41 -22.29
C ILE A 169 -15.88 1.33 -22.16
N ARG A 170 -15.32 0.14 -22.31
CA ARG A 170 -13.88 -0.03 -22.26
C ARG A 170 -13.31 0.12 -23.65
N TYR A 171 -12.13 0.72 -23.73
CA TYR A 171 -11.35 0.70 -24.95
C TYR A 171 -10.51 -0.58 -24.98
N THR A 172 -10.92 -1.54 -25.79
CA THR A 172 -10.28 -2.85 -26.03
C THR A 172 -9.70 -2.90 -27.44
N SER A 173 -10.51 -2.55 -28.44
CA SER A 173 -10.12 -2.25 -29.81
C SER A 173 -10.96 -1.11 -30.38
N ALA A 174 -10.56 -0.56 -31.53
CA ALA A 174 -11.32 0.50 -32.18
C ALA A 174 -12.70 0.01 -32.67
N GLU A 175 -12.82 -1.23 -33.17
CA GLU A 175 -14.12 -1.78 -33.61
C GLU A 175 -15.04 -2.06 -32.42
N ASP A 176 -14.55 -2.77 -31.40
CA ASP A 176 -15.34 -3.13 -30.21
C ASP A 176 -15.80 -1.87 -29.46
N TRP A 177 -14.94 -0.86 -29.38
CA TRP A 177 -15.31 0.43 -28.79
C TRP A 177 -16.45 1.13 -29.55
N LYS A 178 -16.41 1.13 -30.89
CA LYS A 178 -17.49 1.70 -31.73
C LYS A 178 -18.80 0.94 -31.53
N GLU A 179 -18.74 -0.39 -31.49
CA GLU A 179 -19.93 -1.24 -31.29
C GLU A 179 -20.55 -1.01 -29.91
N GLN A 180 -19.73 -0.98 -28.85
CA GLN A 180 -20.17 -0.66 -27.49
C GLN A 180 -20.80 0.74 -27.41
N LEU A 181 -20.27 1.73 -28.15
CA LEU A 181 -20.85 3.07 -28.23
C LEU A 181 -22.21 3.09 -28.91
N HIS A 182 -22.34 2.41 -30.05
CA HIS A 182 -23.61 2.29 -30.76
C HIS A 182 -24.67 1.65 -29.87
N GLU A 183 -24.32 0.57 -29.17
CA GLU A 183 -25.21 -0.15 -28.27
C GLU A 183 -25.61 0.70 -27.04
N ALA A 184 -24.67 1.45 -26.47
CA ALA A 184 -24.95 2.37 -25.37
C ALA A 184 -25.80 3.58 -25.78
N SER A 185 -25.61 4.07 -27.00
CA SER A 185 -26.43 5.14 -27.58
C SER A 185 -27.87 4.66 -27.81
N LYS A 186 -28.08 3.46 -28.38
CA LYS A 186 -29.41 2.84 -28.54
C LYS A 186 -30.17 2.67 -27.22
N LYS A 187 -29.45 2.33 -26.15
CA LYS A 187 -30.02 2.17 -24.80
C LYS A 187 -30.24 3.49 -24.06
N SER A 188 -29.68 4.59 -24.55
CA SER A 188 -29.88 5.90 -23.95
C SER A 188 -31.25 6.47 -24.34
N PRO A 189 -31.94 7.18 -23.43
CA PRO A 189 -33.21 7.81 -23.76
C PRO A 189 -33.04 8.72 -24.97
N PRO A 190 -33.99 8.71 -25.93
CA PRO A 190 -33.91 9.59 -27.08
C PRO A 190 -33.87 11.06 -26.62
N PRO A 191 -33.07 11.92 -27.26
CA PRO A 191 -32.95 13.31 -26.86
C PRO A 191 -34.33 13.98 -26.95
N ARG A 192 -34.79 14.57 -25.84
CA ARG A 192 -36.15 15.13 -25.72
C ARG A 192 -36.42 16.35 -26.62
N ARG A 193 -35.39 16.89 -27.29
CA ARG A 193 -35.43 17.94 -28.33
C ARG A 193 -34.00 18.35 -28.71
N GLY A 194 -33.62 18.17 -29.98
CA GLY A 194 -32.35 18.64 -30.57
C GLY A 194 -31.09 18.09 -29.88
N LYS A 195 -29.92 18.38 -30.46
CA LYS A 195 -28.64 18.19 -29.77
C LYS A 195 -28.35 19.43 -28.93
N ARG A 196 -27.96 19.26 -27.68
CA ARG A 196 -27.60 20.37 -26.78
C ARG A 196 -26.09 20.41 -26.56
N VAL A 197 -25.59 21.60 -26.24
CA VAL A 197 -24.24 21.80 -25.74
C VAL A 197 -24.34 22.13 -24.25
N TRP A 198 -23.75 21.29 -23.41
CA TRP A 198 -23.68 21.48 -21.96
C TRP A 198 -22.32 22.07 -21.58
N LEU A 199 -22.33 23.20 -20.90
CA LEU A 199 -21.14 23.79 -20.31
C LEU A 199 -21.00 23.27 -18.87
N VAL A 200 -20.02 22.42 -18.62
CA VAL A 200 -19.75 21.83 -17.31
C VAL A 200 -18.83 22.78 -16.54
N CYS A 201 -19.46 23.66 -15.76
CA CYS A 201 -18.78 24.68 -14.95
C CYS A 201 -18.65 24.19 -13.50
N GLY A 202 -17.45 23.72 -13.12
CA GLY A 202 -17.14 23.29 -11.76
C GLY A 202 -15.65 22.98 -11.61
N GLU A 203 -15.17 22.74 -10.38
CA GLU A 203 -13.79 22.30 -10.13
C GLU A 203 -13.54 20.93 -10.76
N THR A 204 -13.04 20.94 -12.00
CA THR A 204 -12.74 19.72 -12.75
C THR A 204 -11.26 19.72 -13.11
N SER A 205 -10.53 18.71 -12.62
CA SER A 205 -9.17 18.47 -13.10
C SER A 205 -9.24 17.96 -14.54
N MET A 206 -8.70 18.72 -15.49
CA MET A 206 -8.65 18.32 -16.90
C MET A 206 -7.70 17.12 -17.14
N TYR A 207 -6.92 16.70 -16.14
CA TYR A 207 -5.97 15.59 -16.23
C TYR A 207 -6.57 14.22 -15.86
N THR A 208 -7.87 14.15 -15.50
CA THR A 208 -8.52 12.89 -15.13
C THR A 208 -8.76 11.93 -16.31
N GLY A 209 -8.35 12.31 -17.52
CA GLY A 209 -8.58 11.55 -18.75
C GLY A 209 -10.06 11.47 -19.15
N LEU A 210 -10.32 10.77 -20.25
CA LEU A 210 -11.67 10.61 -20.81
C LEU A 210 -12.64 9.93 -19.83
N ASP A 211 -12.18 8.89 -19.13
CA ASP A 211 -12.98 8.18 -18.12
C ASP A 211 -13.39 9.05 -16.93
N GLY A 212 -12.51 9.97 -16.51
CA GLY A 212 -12.82 10.91 -15.44
C GLY A 212 -13.91 11.91 -15.85
N LEU A 213 -13.79 12.46 -17.06
CA LEU A 213 -14.77 13.39 -17.62
C LEU A 213 -16.13 12.72 -17.89
N LEU A 214 -16.13 11.50 -18.46
CA LEU A 214 -17.34 10.68 -18.57
C LEU A 214 -17.97 10.38 -17.20
N GLY A 215 -17.12 10.18 -16.19
CA GLY A 215 -17.54 10.00 -14.80
C GLY A 215 -18.31 11.20 -14.26
N ILE A 216 -17.91 12.42 -14.59
CA ILE A 216 -18.60 13.64 -14.15
C ILE A 216 -19.99 13.71 -14.78
N ILE A 217 -20.11 13.51 -16.09
CA ILE A 217 -21.41 13.52 -16.79
C ILE A 217 -22.37 12.51 -16.15
N ARG A 218 -21.87 11.31 -15.84
CA ARG A 218 -22.68 10.22 -15.29
C ARG A 218 -23.05 10.39 -13.84
N TYR A 219 -22.10 10.73 -12.98
CA TYR A 219 -22.28 10.65 -11.53
C TYR A 219 -22.57 12.00 -10.88
N GLN A 220 -22.10 13.10 -11.47
CA GLN A 220 -22.37 14.44 -10.95
C GLN A 220 -23.55 15.08 -11.66
N LEU A 221 -23.57 15.01 -12.99
CA LEU A 221 -24.67 15.61 -13.79
C LEU A 221 -25.86 14.66 -13.98
N ASN A 222 -25.71 13.38 -13.63
CA ASN A 222 -26.73 12.33 -13.80
C ASN A 222 -27.29 12.24 -15.24
N HIS A 223 -26.44 12.51 -16.23
CA HIS A 223 -26.75 12.38 -17.66
C HIS A 223 -26.08 11.14 -18.27
N SER A 224 -26.58 10.68 -19.42
CA SER A 224 -25.87 9.69 -20.22
C SER A 224 -24.87 10.40 -21.12
N PRO A 225 -23.56 10.11 -21.06
CA PRO A 225 -22.58 10.72 -21.98
C PRO A 225 -22.77 10.32 -23.45
N TYR A 226 -23.69 9.39 -23.71
CA TYR A 226 -23.97 8.86 -25.04
C TYR A 226 -25.37 9.24 -25.53
N ASP A 227 -25.97 10.25 -24.90
CA ASP A 227 -27.27 10.80 -25.31
C ASP A 227 -27.19 11.67 -26.59
N GLY A 228 -25.99 11.87 -27.12
CA GLY A 228 -25.74 12.64 -28.34
C GLY A 228 -25.61 14.14 -28.11
N ASN A 229 -25.61 14.61 -26.85
CA ASN A 229 -25.26 15.97 -26.48
C ASN A 229 -23.73 16.15 -26.44
N LEU A 230 -23.28 17.40 -26.62
CA LEU A 230 -21.88 17.79 -26.48
C LEU A 230 -21.65 18.30 -25.06
N TYR A 231 -20.67 17.76 -24.34
CA TYR A 231 -20.30 18.20 -23.00
C TYR A 231 -18.95 18.90 -23.05
N VAL A 232 -18.93 20.19 -22.74
CA VAL A 232 -17.72 21.03 -22.75
C VAL A 232 -17.28 21.28 -21.32
N PHE A 233 -16.03 20.92 -21.01
CA PHE A 233 -15.38 21.11 -19.73
C PHE A 233 -14.32 22.19 -19.85
N ARG A 234 -14.14 22.96 -18.78
CA ARG A 234 -13.07 23.94 -18.65
C ARG A 234 -12.30 23.73 -17.35
N ASP A 235 -11.02 24.08 -17.36
CA ASP A 235 -10.24 24.24 -16.13
C ASP A 235 -10.60 25.54 -15.39
N LEU A 236 -10.09 25.68 -14.17
CA LEU A 236 -10.29 26.86 -13.31
C LEU A 236 -9.80 28.14 -13.99
N SER A 237 -8.64 28.10 -14.65
CA SER A 237 -8.03 29.23 -15.38
C SER A 237 -8.71 29.56 -16.70
N GLY A 238 -9.56 28.68 -17.24
CA GLY A 238 -10.16 28.83 -18.58
C GLY A 238 -9.16 28.66 -19.72
N THR A 239 -7.95 28.22 -19.43
CA THR A 239 -6.87 28.00 -20.41
C THR A 239 -7.02 26.67 -21.16
N MET A 240 -7.73 25.70 -20.58
CA MET A 240 -7.91 24.39 -21.15
C MET A 240 -9.39 24.05 -21.29
N ILE A 241 -9.78 23.68 -22.51
CA ILE A 241 -11.13 23.22 -22.84
C ILE A 241 -11.06 21.81 -23.41
N LYS A 242 -11.95 20.94 -22.92
CA LYS A 242 -12.14 19.58 -23.44
C LYS A 242 -13.60 19.36 -23.75
N TYR A 243 -13.91 18.61 -24.79
CA TYR A 243 -15.27 18.26 -25.15
C TYR A 243 -15.43 16.75 -25.32
N LEU A 244 -16.60 16.24 -24.96
CA LEU A 244 -17.04 14.86 -25.12
C LEU A 244 -18.37 14.82 -25.87
#